data_AF-T0YUT2-F1
#
_entry.id   AF-T0YUT2-F1
#
_cell.length_a   1.000
_cell.length_b   1.000
_cell.length_c   1.000
_cell.angle_alpha   90.00
_cell.angle_beta   90.00
_cell.angle_gamma   90.00
#
_symmetry.space_group_name_H-M   'P 1'
#
loop_
_entity.id
_entity.type
_entity.pdbx_description
1 polymer ?
#
loop_
_entity_poly.entity_id
_entity_poly.type
_entity_poly.pdbx_seq_one_letter_code
_entity_poly.pdbx_strand_id
1 'polypeptide(L)'
;GSRSNSQAENRIGQVNARVCQRLPGSTLPDKAGRSVDGKFKSLMTARLEFLQLCGLIEAFLYEDLPHIPNAQGETPQQRKEAAVERLGMLGIPCLFDDALLFATSPRWTGGFVANEKRGIRLGNHDFTSLEVRTALRINTPLELRLDAADPSVLHVIINGQRLRAFHGKVQQRAALSASERLWLRLVEPAIQAANRDQKTQVERKLSQRMERARAAADAHYPSAPVGDCGCQ
;
A
#
# COMPACT_ATOMS: atom_id res chain seq x y z
N GLY A 1 -9.01 -23.42 -6.35
CA GLY A 1 -7.66 -22.95 -5.98
C GLY A 1 -6.67 -23.58 -6.93
N SER A 2 -5.83 -22.78 -7.59
CA SER A 2 -4.82 -23.31 -8.51
C SER A 2 -3.71 -24.04 -7.73
N ARG A 3 -3.06 -25.04 -8.35
CA ARG A 3 -1.88 -25.77 -7.81
C ARG A 3 -0.76 -24.84 -7.32
N SER A 4 -0.73 -23.61 -7.81
CA SER A 4 0.24 -22.57 -7.46
C SER A 4 -0.03 -21.96 -6.08
N ASN A 5 -1.29 -21.89 -5.64
CA ASN A 5 -1.67 -21.24 -4.38
C ASN A 5 -1.16 -22.02 -3.17
N SER A 6 -1.25 -23.36 -3.21
CA SER A 6 -0.72 -24.22 -2.15
C SER A 6 0.80 -24.17 -2.04
N GLN A 7 1.50 -23.96 -3.16
CA GLN A 7 2.95 -23.78 -3.15
C GLN A 7 3.34 -22.43 -2.54
N ALA A 8 2.66 -21.35 -2.94
CA ALA A 8 2.89 -20.02 -2.37
C ALA A 8 2.65 -20.00 -0.85
N GLU A 9 1.54 -20.57 -0.38
CA GLU A 9 1.23 -20.69 1.05
C GLU A 9 2.29 -21.49 1.83
N ASN A 10 2.75 -22.61 1.28
CA ASN A 10 3.83 -23.40 1.89
C ASN A 10 5.13 -22.59 1.99
N ARG A 11 5.47 -21.81 0.96
CA ARG A 11 6.67 -20.95 0.98
C ARG A 11 6.54 -19.83 2.00
N ILE A 12 5.38 -19.18 2.09
CA ILE A 12 5.08 -18.18 3.12
C ILE A 12 5.26 -18.79 4.52
N GLY A 13 4.77 -20.02 4.75
CA GLY A 13 4.97 -20.75 6.00
C GLY A 13 6.44 -20.97 6.35
N GLN A 14 7.27 -21.33 5.37
CA GLN A 14 8.71 -21.54 5.56
C GLN A 14 9.46 -20.23 5.87
N VAL A 15 9.16 -19.15 5.14
CA VAL A 15 9.70 -17.81 5.41
C VAL A 15 9.34 -17.38 6.83
N ASN A 16 8.08 -17.55 7.23
CA ASN A 16 7.62 -17.18 8.56
C ASN A 16 8.38 -17.95 9.66
N ALA A 17 8.50 -19.28 9.53
CA ALA A 17 9.14 -20.13 10.52
C ALA A 17 10.67 -19.93 10.62
N ARG A 18 11.34 -19.71 9.49
CA ARG A 18 12.82 -19.70 9.43
C ARG A 18 13.42 -18.31 9.48
N VAL A 19 12.74 -17.31 8.95
CA VAL A 19 13.19 -15.92 8.96
C VAL A 19 12.40 -15.16 10.01
N CYS A 20 11.11 -14.89 9.77
CA CYS A 20 10.35 -13.91 10.55
C CYS A 20 10.30 -14.24 12.04
N GLN A 21 10.10 -15.50 12.43
CA GLN A 21 9.99 -15.92 13.84
C GLN A 21 11.30 -15.82 14.64
N ARG A 22 12.45 -15.77 13.97
CA ARG A 22 13.77 -15.77 14.62
C ARG A 22 14.37 -14.38 14.81
N LEU A 23 13.75 -13.36 14.22
CA LEU A 23 14.23 -11.98 14.28
C LEU A 23 13.93 -11.31 15.63
N PRO A 24 14.77 -10.35 16.06
CA PRO A 24 14.53 -9.58 17.27
C PRO A 24 13.19 -8.80 17.19
N GLY A 25 12.37 -8.92 18.25
CA GLY A 25 11.00 -8.37 18.27
C GLY A 25 9.94 -9.24 17.60
N SER A 26 10.25 -10.51 17.35
CA SER A 26 9.32 -11.50 16.80
C SER A 26 8.76 -12.46 17.85
N THR A 27 7.74 -13.23 17.46
CA THR A 27 6.91 -14.03 18.35
C THR A 27 7.67 -15.08 19.17
N LEU A 28 8.72 -15.73 18.64
CA LEU A 28 9.49 -16.72 19.43
C LEU A 28 10.39 -16.07 20.50
N PRO A 29 11.29 -15.12 20.15
CA PRO A 29 12.10 -14.43 21.16
C PRO A 29 11.24 -13.65 22.15
N ASP A 30 10.12 -13.06 21.72
CA ASP A 30 9.20 -12.37 22.62
C ASP A 30 8.39 -13.32 23.50
N LYS A 31 8.02 -14.53 23.04
CA LYS A 31 7.38 -15.53 23.91
C LYS A 31 8.34 -16.01 24.99
N ALA A 32 9.61 -16.26 24.63
CA ALA A 32 10.66 -16.61 25.58
C ALA A 32 10.97 -15.46 26.57
N GLY A 33 10.89 -14.20 26.11
CA GLY A 33 11.03 -13.03 26.98
C GLY A 33 9.82 -12.76 27.88
N ARG A 34 8.58 -12.94 27.37
CA ARG A 34 7.34 -12.76 28.14
C ARG A 34 7.14 -13.79 29.24
N SER A 35 7.69 -15.00 29.09
CA SER A 35 7.76 -15.97 30.19
C SER A 35 8.67 -15.51 31.34
N VAL A 36 9.49 -14.47 31.13
CA VAL A 36 10.42 -13.91 32.12
C VAL A 36 9.94 -12.56 32.67
N ASP A 37 9.42 -11.65 31.84
CA ASP A 37 8.81 -10.38 32.28
C ASP A 37 7.75 -9.86 31.26
N GLY A 38 6.59 -9.40 31.76
CA GLY A 38 5.50 -8.84 30.95
C GLY A 38 5.84 -7.52 30.22
N LYS A 39 7.01 -6.92 30.51
CA LYS A 39 7.55 -5.73 29.82
C LYS A 39 8.08 -6.01 28.42
N PHE A 40 8.34 -7.28 28.05
CA PHE A 40 8.78 -7.69 26.70
C PHE A 40 7.60 -7.76 25.69
N LYS A 41 6.90 -6.64 25.49
CA LYS A 41 5.89 -6.50 24.43
C LYS A 41 6.60 -6.27 23.08
N SER A 42 6.18 -7.01 22.06
CA SER A 42 6.81 -7.12 20.73
C SER A 42 7.15 -5.80 20.02
N LEU A 43 6.37 -4.74 20.24
CA LEU A 43 6.63 -3.42 19.66
C LEU A 43 7.86 -2.71 20.27
N MET A 44 8.24 -3.04 21.52
CA MET A 44 9.38 -2.39 22.21
C MET A 44 10.72 -3.04 21.85
N THR A 45 10.71 -4.25 21.29
CA THR A 45 11.89 -5.06 20.95
C THR A 45 12.16 -5.16 19.44
N ALA A 46 11.23 -4.69 18.60
CA ALA A 46 11.41 -4.63 17.15
C ALA A 46 12.49 -3.59 16.79
N ARG A 47 13.58 -4.07 16.19
CA ARG A 47 14.78 -3.26 15.85
C ARG A 47 15.07 -3.15 14.36
N LEU A 48 14.37 -3.92 13.53
CA LEU A 48 14.65 -4.01 12.10
C LEU A 48 13.72 -3.11 11.30
N GLU A 49 14.32 -2.38 10.36
CA GLU A 49 13.58 -1.58 9.37
C GLU A 49 12.99 -2.49 8.29
N PHE A 50 11.91 -2.04 7.65
CA PHE A 50 11.21 -2.83 6.64
C PHE A 50 12.10 -3.29 5.48
N LEU A 51 13.00 -2.42 4.99
CA LEU A 51 13.91 -2.77 3.89
C LEU A 51 14.91 -3.87 4.30
N GLN A 52 15.33 -3.89 5.56
CA GLN A 52 16.19 -4.96 6.08
C GLN A 52 15.43 -6.29 6.15
N LEU A 53 14.15 -6.27 6.54
CA LEU A 53 13.30 -7.46 6.52
C LEU A 53 13.12 -7.99 5.10
N CYS A 54 12.88 -7.12 4.12
CA CYS A 54 12.80 -7.52 2.70
C CYS A 54 14.08 -8.21 2.24
N GLY A 55 15.25 -7.63 2.53
CA GLY A 55 16.54 -8.23 2.15
C GLY A 55 16.75 -9.61 2.76
N LEU A 56 16.40 -9.81 4.04
CA LEU A 56 16.50 -11.12 4.70
C LEU A 56 15.55 -12.16 4.09
N ILE A 57 14.34 -11.75 3.73
CA ILE A 57 13.37 -12.64 3.07
C ILE A 57 13.83 -13.01 1.66
N GLU A 58 14.35 -12.06 0.90
CA GLU A 58 14.88 -12.28 -0.45
C GLU A 58 16.09 -13.22 -0.43
N ALA A 59 17.06 -12.97 0.45
CA ALA A 59 18.22 -13.85 0.63
C ALA A 59 17.78 -15.28 0.97
N PHE A 60 16.84 -15.44 1.91
CA PHE A 60 16.32 -16.77 2.23
C PHE A 60 15.65 -17.44 1.03
N LEU A 61 14.83 -16.73 0.26
CA LEU A 61 14.08 -17.30 -0.86
C LEU A 61 14.96 -17.69 -2.05
N TYR A 62 15.98 -16.89 -2.36
CA TYR A 62 16.76 -17.04 -3.57
C TYR A 62 18.15 -17.65 -3.35
N GLU A 63 18.70 -17.54 -2.15
CA GLU A 63 20.01 -18.08 -1.80
C GLU A 63 19.86 -19.35 -0.94
N ASP A 64 19.14 -19.30 0.18
CA ASP A 64 19.07 -20.45 1.10
C ASP A 64 18.13 -21.56 0.61
N LEU A 65 16.92 -21.19 0.18
CA LEU A 65 15.84 -22.12 -0.13
C LEU A 65 16.19 -23.14 -1.22
N PRO A 66 16.88 -22.77 -2.32
CA PRO A 66 17.32 -23.73 -3.33
C PRO A 66 18.22 -24.84 -2.78
N HIS A 67 18.92 -24.59 -1.67
CA HIS A 67 19.89 -25.50 -1.07
C HIS A 67 19.37 -26.24 0.17
N ILE A 68 18.15 -25.96 0.63
CA ILE A 68 17.55 -26.66 1.77
C ILE A 68 17.00 -28.03 1.30
N PRO A 69 17.46 -29.15 1.86
CA PRO A 69 16.96 -30.48 1.50
C PRO A 69 15.51 -30.68 1.93
N ASN A 70 14.76 -31.42 1.12
CA ASN A 70 13.43 -31.93 1.47
C ASN A 70 13.53 -33.14 2.42
N ALA A 71 12.38 -33.72 2.79
CA ALA A 71 12.32 -34.89 3.66
C ALA A 71 13.04 -36.14 3.07
N GLN A 72 13.27 -36.15 1.77
CA GLN A 72 13.95 -37.20 1.03
C GLN A 72 15.47 -36.94 0.87
N GLY A 73 15.99 -35.84 1.43
CA GLY A 73 17.40 -35.47 1.37
C GLY A 73 17.83 -34.72 0.11
N GLU A 74 16.91 -34.48 -0.83
CA GLU A 74 17.20 -33.77 -2.09
C GLU A 74 16.91 -32.28 -1.98
N THR A 75 17.78 -31.44 -2.53
CA THR A 75 17.54 -29.99 -2.60
C THR A 75 16.69 -29.62 -3.81
N PRO A 76 15.91 -28.52 -3.75
CA PRO A 76 15.20 -28.00 -4.92
C PRO A 76 16.13 -27.76 -6.13
N GLN A 77 17.37 -27.32 -5.89
CA GLN A 77 18.37 -27.13 -6.93
C GLN A 77 18.76 -28.45 -7.60
N GLN A 78 19.06 -29.49 -6.82
CA GLN A 78 19.37 -30.83 -7.35
C GLN A 78 18.20 -31.41 -8.17
N ARG A 79 16.97 -31.24 -7.66
CA ARG A 79 15.76 -31.69 -8.37
C ARG A 79 15.53 -30.93 -9.67
N LYS A 80 15.84 -29.63 -9.70
CA LYS A 80 15.79 -28.81 -10.91
C LYS A 80 16.83 -29.30 -11.93
N GLU A 81 18.07 -29.50 -11.50
CA GLU A 81 19.15 -29.99 -12.37
C GLU A 81 18.83 -31.36 -12.97
N ALA A 82 18.41 -32.33 -12.15
CA ALA A 82 18.00 -33.65 -12.61
C ALA A 82 16.78 -33.60 -13.55
N ALA A 83 15.83 -32.68 -13.31
CA ALA A 83 14.69 -32.49 -14.19
C ALA A 83 15.10 -31.89 -15.56
N VAL A 84 16.00 -30.91 -15.56
CA VAL A 84 16.53 -30.29 -16.79
C VAL A 84 17.35 -31.29 -17.59
N GLU A 85 18.18 -32.10 -16.94
CA GLU A 85 18.95 -33.16 -17.59
C GLU A 85 18.05 -34.21 -18.24
N ARG A 86 17.01 -34.65 -17.52
CA ARG A 86 16.10 -35.71 -18.00
C ARG A 86 15.10 -35.24 -19.07
N LEU A 87 14.61 -34.01 -18.96
CA LEU A 87 13.48 -33.52 -19.75
C LEU A 87 13.84 -32.38 -20.71
N GLY A 88 15.06 -31.85 -20.63
CA GLY A 88 15.44 -30.60 -21.27
C GLY A 88 14.82 -29.38 -20.59
N MET A 89 14.91 -28.22 -21.24
CA MET A 89 14.24 -27.01 -20.77
C MET A 89 12.75 -27.05 -21.13
N LEU A 90 11.92 -27.57 -20.23
CA LEU A 90 10.46 -27.52 -20.29
C LEU A 90 9.94 -26.41 -19.37
N GLY A 91 10.02 -25.17 -19.83
CA GLY A 91 9.44 -24.01 -19.14
C GLY A 91 8.40 -23.34 -20.02
N ILE A 92 7.25 -22.98 -19.45
CA ILE A 92 6.40 -21.96 -20.07
C ILE A 92 7.06 -20.62 -19.75
N PRO A 93 7.50 -19.83 -20.75
CA PRO A 93 8.07 -18.52 -20.48
C PRO A 93 7.01 -17.65 -19.82
N CYS A 94 7.28 -17.23 -18.59
CA CYS A 94 6.46 -16.26 -17.88
C CYS A 94 7.11 -14.88 -18.11
N LEU A 95 6.50 -14.08 -18.97
CA LEU A 95 6.94 -12.72 -19.20
C LEU A 95 6.39 -11.83 -18.09
N PHE A 96 7.26 -10.99 -17.51
CA PHE A 96 6.83 -9.95 -16.59
C PHE A 96 6.29 -8.77 -17.40
N ASP A 97 5.08 -8.94 -17.94
CA ASP A 97 4.44 -7.99 -18.84
C ASP A 97 3.22 -7.31 -18.20
N ASP A 98 2.65 -6.36 -18.93
CA ASP A 98 1.44 -5.66 -18.50
C ASP A 98 0.28 -6.64 -18.27
N ALA A 99 0.16 -7.73 -19.04
CA ALA A 99 -0.92 -8.70 -18.88
C ALA A 99 -0.85 -9.42 -17.53
N LEU A 100 0.34 -9.89 -17.15
CA LEU A 100 0.61 -10.50 -15.85
C LEU A 100 0.33 -9.51 -14.71
N LEU A 101 0.84 -8.27 -14.83
CA LEU A 101 0.63 -7.24 -13.82
C LEU A 101 -0.86 -7.00 -13.58
N PHE A 102 -1.67 -6.88 -14.63
CA PHE A 102 -3.12 -6.72 -14.47
C PHE A 102 -3.82 -7.93 -13.86
N ALA A 103 -3.48 -9.13 -14.34
CA ALA A 103 -4.08 -10.37 -13.84
C ALA A 103 -3.83 -10.56 -12.34
N THR A 104 -2.62 -10.17 -11.88
CA THR A 104 -2.18 -10.26 -10.47
C THR A 104 -2.55 -9.04 -9.62
N SER A 105 -2.93 -7.92 -10.25
CA SER A 105 -3.34 -6.72 -9.54
C SER A 105 -4.70 -6.92 -8.86
N PRO A 106 -4.84 -6.55 -7.56
CA PRO A 106 -6.09 -6.67 -6.86
C PRO A 106 -7.12 -5.68 -7.42
N ARG A 107 -8.36 -6.17 -7.58
CA ARG A 107 -9.50 -5.31 -7.90
C ARG A 107 -9.77 -4.35 -6.75
N TRP A 108 -9.91 -3.08 -7.08
CA TRP A 108 -10.34 -2.05 -6.15
C TRP A 108 -11.84 -2.19 -5.90
N THR A 109 -12.21 -2.35 -4.63
CA THR A 109 -13.61 -2.50 -4.20
C THR A 109 -14.12 -1.29 -3.40
N GLY A 110 -13.23 -0.35 -3.06
CA GLY A 110 -13.61 0.89 -2.38
C GLY A 110 -14.34 1.86 -3.30
N GLY A 111 -14.95 2.88 -2.70
CA GLY A 111 -15.52 4.00 -3.45
C GLY A 111 -14.47 4.73 -4.28
N PHE A 112 -14.88 5.26 -5.43
CA PHE A 112 -14.05 6.10 -6.29
C PHE A 112 -14.88 7.20 -6.96
N VAL A 113 -14.19 8.24 -7.43
CA VAL A 113 -14.81 9.30 -8.22
C VAL A 113 -14.06 9.37 -9.55
N ALA A 114 -14.79 9.33 -10.67
CA ALA A 114 -14.22 9.47 -12.00
C ALA A 114 -14.73 10.76 -12.64
N ASN A 115 -13.81 11.51 -13.28
CA ASN A 115 -14.10 12.78 -13.90
C ASN A 115 -13.19 12.99 -15.13
N GLU A 116 -13.77 13.33 -16.28
CA GLU A 116 -13.03 13.58 -17.53
C GLU A 116 -11.91 14.63 -17.42
N LYS A 117 -12.05 15.62 -16.52
CA LYS A 117 -11.06 16.70 -16.33
C LYS A 117 -9.92 16.27 -15.43
N ARG A 118 -10.24 15.56 -14.34
CA ARG A 118 -9.29 15.21 -13.26
C ARG A 118 -8.74 13.78 -13.34
N GLY A 119 -9.41 12.87 -14.04
CA GLY A 119 -9.09 11.43 -14.06
C GLY A 119 -9.90 10.66 -13.01
N ILE A 120 -9.26 9.71 -12.34
CA ILE A 120 -9.88 8.82 -11.36
C ILE A 120 -9.28 9.06 -9.99
N ARG A 121 -10.14 9.30 -9.00
CA ARG A 121 -9.76 9.49 -7.61
C ARG A 121 -10.11 8.24 -6.79
N LEU A 122 -9.08 7.64 -6.19
CA LEU A 122 -9.19 6.53 -5.25
C LEU A 122 -8.80 7.02 -3.85
N GLY A 123 -9.79 7.23 -2.98
CA GLY A 123 -9.54 7.84 -1.66
C GLY A 123 -8.82 9.18 -1.78
N ASN A 124 -7.56 9.23 -1.33
CA ASN A 124 -6.73 10.45 -1.35
C ASN A 124 -5.84 10.58 -2.60
N HIS A 125 -5.85 9.61 -3.51
CA HIS A 125 -4.96 9.59 -4.67
C HIS A 125 -5.72 9.91 -5.95
N ASP A 126 -5.18 10.82 -6.73
CA ASP A 126 -5.66 11.15 -8.07
C ASP A 126 -4.75 10.45 -9.10
N PHE A 127 -5.38 9.71 -10.02
CA PHE A 127 -4.73 9.01 -11.11
C PHE A 127 -5.25 9.54 -12.44
N THR A 128 -4.35 9.83 -13.37
CA THR A 128 -4.73 10.43 -14.65
C THR A 128 -3.86 9.97 -15.80
N SER A 129 -4.43 9.95 -16.99
CA SER A 129 -3.73 9.85 -18.27
C SER A 129 -4.59 10.49 -19.35
N LEU A 130 -4.00 10.84 -20.49
CA LEU A 130 -4.76 11.41 -21.60
C LEU A 130 -5.83 10.43 -22.12
N GLU A 131 -5.46 9.16 -22.28
CA GLU A 131 -6.33 8.08 -22.74
C GLU A 131 -7.54 7.90 -21.81
N VAL A 132 -7.29 7.83 -20.50
CA VAL A 132 -8.37 7.68 -19.50
C VAL A 132 -9.28 8.89 -19.50
N ARG A 133 -8.74 10.11 -19.53
CA ARG A 133 -9.57 11.32 -19.56
C ARG A 133 -10.45 11.40 -20.79
N THR A 134 -9.93 11.01 -21.96
CA THR A 134 -10.70 10.96 -23.21
C THR A 134 -11.80 9.91 -23.14
N ALA A 135 -11.49 8.72 -22.64
CA ALA A 135 -12.47 7.64 -22.48
C ALA A 135 -13.58 8.00 -21.47
N LEU A 136 -13.24 8.74 -20.41
CA LEU A 136 -14.18 9.21 -19.38
C LEU A 136 -15.19 10.25 -19.86
N ARG A 137 -14.99 10.88 -21.02
CA ARG A 137 -15.96 11.85 -21.56
C ARG A 137 -17.30 11.22 -21.95
N ILE A 138 -17.24 9.95 -22.34
CA ILE A 138 -18.38 9.22 -22.93
C ILE A 138 -18.73 7.95 -22.17
N ASN A 139 -17.81 7.43 -21.34
CA ASN A 139 -17.97 6.14 -20.69
C ASN A 139 -17.60 6.20 -19.20
N THR A 140 -18.15 5.29 -18.43
CA THR A 140 -17.81 5.10 -17.01
C THR A 140 -16.83 3.94 -16.83
N PRO A 141 -15.93 3.98 -15.83
CA PRO A 141 -15.06 2.85 -15.51
C PRO A 141 -15.86 1.63 -15.04
N LEU A 142 -15.52 0.46 -15.59
CA LEU A 142 -16.11 -0.84 -15.24
C LEU A 142 -15.30 -1.55 -14.14
N GLU A 143 -13.97 -1.46 -14.25
CA GLU A 143 -13.05 -2.11 -13.32
C GLU A 143 -11.82 -1.25 -13.08
N LEU A 144 -11.36 -1.27 -11.83
CA LEU A 144 -10.17 -0.58 -11.37
C LEU A 144 -9.30 -1.60 -10.66
N ARG A 145 -8.01 -1.64 -10.98
CA ARG A 145 -7.02 -2.48 -10.30
C ARG A 145 -5.77 -1.68 -10.01
N LEU A 146 -5.42 -1.57 -8.73
CA LEU A 146 -4.16 -0.94 -8.34
C LEU A 146 -3.03 -1.91 -8.67
N ASP A 147 -2.01 -1.44 -9.38
CA ASP A 147 -0.93 -2.30 -9.87
C ASP A 147 -0.26 -3.06 -8.71
N ALA A 148 0.06 -4.34 -8.94
CA ALA A 148 0.64 -5.22 -7.93
C ALA A 148 2.08 -4.79 -7.55
N ALA A 149 2.84 -4.24 -8.49
CA ALA A 149 4.25 -3.90 -8.33
C ALA A 149 4.50 -2.40 -8.08
N ASP A 150 3.69 -1.51 -8.66
CA ASP A 150 3.83 -0.06 -8.47
C ASP A 150 2.53 0.62 -8.03
N PRO A 151 2.42 1.12 -6.78
CA PRO A 151 1.21 1.79 -6.30
C PRO A 151 0.88 3.11 -7.01
N SER A 152 1.74 3.58 -7.92
CA SER A 152 1.52 4.77 -8.76
C SER A 152 0.74 4.48 -10.03
N VAL A 153 0.56 3.19 -10.37
CA VAL A 153 -0.10 2.77 -11.60
C VAL A 153 -1.47 2.19 -11.26
N LEU A 154 -2.49 2.70 -11.93
CA LEU A 154 -3.85 2.22 -11.85
C LEU A 154 -4.25 1.65 -13.21
N HIS A 155 -4.61 0.37 -13.24
CA HIS A 155 -5.23 -0.23 -14.42
C HIS A 155 -6.74 0.01 -14.36
N VAL A 156 -7.30 0.42 -15.50
CA VAL A 156 -8.69 0.83 -15.62
C VAL A 156 -9.29 0.13 -16.83
N ILE A 157 -10.47 -0.46 -16.69
CA ILE A 157 -11.27 -0.92 -17.83
C ILE A 157 -12.39 0.09 -18.09
N ILE A 158 -12.40 0.68 -19.28
CA ILE A 158 -13.45 1.58 -19.76
C ILE A 158 -13.92 1.08 -21.13
N ASN A 159 -15.21 0.82 -21.31
CA ASN A 159 -15.77 0.31 -22.56
C ASN A 159 -15.03 -0.94 -23.12
N GLY A 160 -14.66 -1.87 -22.23
CA GLY A 160 -13.90 -3.07 -22.58
C GLY A 160 -12.42 -2.84 -22.93
N GLN A 161 -11.97 -1.59 -23.01
CA GLN A 161 -10.56 -1.26 -23.22
C GLN A 161 -9.82 -1.16 -21.90
N ARG A 162 -8.64 -1.75 -21.86
CA ARG A 162 -7.72 -1.65 -20.72
C ARG A 162 -6.79 -0.45 -20.91
N LEU A 163 -6.86 0.49 -19.99
CA LEU A 163 -6.09 1.72 -19.97
C LEU A 163 -5.27 1.82 -18.68
N ARG A 164 -4.21 2.64 -18.71
CA ARG A 164 -3.42 2.97 -17.52
C ARG A 164 -3.65 4.42 -17.11
N ALA A 165 -3.80 4.65 -15.82
CA ALA A 165 -3.79 5.96 -15.21
C ALA A 165 -2.62 6.04 -14.22
N PHE A 166 -1.98 7.20 -14.14
CA PHE A 166 -0.76 7.39 -13.37
C PHE A 166 -0.98 8.41 -12.26
N HIS A 167 -0.42 8.12 -11.10
CA HIS A 167 -0.32 9.07 -10.01
C HIS A 167 0.67 10.18 -10.37
N GLY A 168 0.46 11.40 -9.86
CA GLY A 168 1.34 12.55 -10.17
C GLY A 168 2.81 12.36 -9.76
N LYS A 169 3.09 11.41 -8.86
CA LYS A 169 4.46 11.05 -8.43
C LYS A 169 5.07 9.85 -9.17
N VAL A 170 4.44 9.35 -10.24
CA VAL A 170 4.88 8.13 -10.92
C VAL A 170 6.36 8.15 -11.31
N GLN A 171 6.86 9.28 -11.81
CA GLN A 171 8.27 9.42 -12.21
C GLN A 171 9.22 9.32 -11.00
N GLN A 172 8.86 9.93 -9.88
CA GLN A 172 9.65 9.86 -8.64
C GLN A 172 9.64 8.43 -8.08
N ARG A 173 8.51 7.71 -8.18
CA ARG A 173 8.40 6.35 -7.68
C ARG A 173 9.03 5.31 -8.60
N ALA A 174 9.11 5.60 -9.90
CA ALA A 174 9.80 4.75 -10.87
C ALA A 174 11.31 4.65 -10.59
N ALA A 175 11.91 5.66 -9.95
CA ALA A 175 13.31 5.65 -9.55
C ALA A 175 13.59 4.79 -8.30
N LEU A 176 12.54 4.32 -7.60
CA LEU A 176 12.67 3.52 -6.39
C LEU A 176 12.80 2.03 -6.73
N SER A 177 13.55 1.31 -5.90
CA SER A 177 13.60 -0.15 -5.91
C SER A 177 12.21 -0.76 -5.64
N ALA A 178 12.05 -2.03 -5.96
CA ALA A 178 10.78 -2.74 -5.74
C ALA A 178 10.38 -2.75 -4.25
N SER A 179 11.35 -2.99 -3.36
CA SER A 179 11.15 -3.02 -1.90
C SER A 179 10.76 -1.64 -1.35
N GLU A 180 11.33 -0.56 -1.86
CA GLU A 180 10.93 0.81 -1.49
C GLU A 180 9.52 1.16 -1.98
N ARG A 181 9.13 0.73 -3.18
CA ARG A 181 7.74 0.90 -3.66
C ARG A 181 6.74 0.13 -2.81
N LEU A 182 7.11 -1.07 -2.37
CA LEU A 182 6.29 -1.87 -1.45
C LEU A 182 6.17 -1.20 -0.07
N TRP A 183 7.26 -0.64 0.45
CA TRP A 183 7.25 0.12 1.70
C TRP A 183 6.31 1.32 1.62
N LEU A 184 6.38 2.11 0.54
CA LEU A 184 5.48 3.24 0.33
C LEU A 184 4.02 2.79 0.34
N ARG A 185 3.70 1.68 -0.33
CA ARG A 185 2.34 1.13 -0.34
C ARG A 185 1.85 0.79 1.08
N LEU A 186 2.72 0.27 1.93
CA LEU A 186 2.38 -0.10 3.31
C LEU A 186 2.14 1.12 4.20
N VAL A 187 2.99 2.13 4.11
CA VAL A 187 3.03 3.24 5.08
C VAL A 187 2.18 4.44 4.66
N GLU A 188 2.01 4.65 3.35
CA GLU A 188 1.29 5.82 2.83
C GLU A 188 -0.14 5.96 3.39
N PRO A 189 -0.95 4.90 3.55
CA PRO A 189 -2.27 5.02 4.20
C PRO A 189 -2.19 5.59 5.62
N ALA A 190 -1.19 5.19 6.40
CA ALA A 190 -0.99 5.64 7.78
C ALA A 190 -0.53 7.11 7.83
N ILE A 191 0.44 7.48 6.99
CA ILE A 191 0.89 8.89 6.85
C ILE A 191 -0.29 9.77 6.45
N GLN A 192 -1.12 9.32 5.51
CA GLN A 192 -2.26 10.09 5.02
C GLN A 192 -3.37 10.22 6.08
N ALA A 193 -3.59 9.19 6.90
CA ALA A 193 -4.50 9.30 8.04
C ALA A 193 -4.00 10.36 9.04
N ALA A 194 -2.73 10.29 9.44
CA ALA A 194 -2.13 11.26 10.35
C ALA A 194 -2.17 12.70 9.80
N ASN A 195 -1.87 12.90 8.52
CA ASN A 195 -1.92 14.21 7.87
C ASN A 195 -3.35 14.79 7.85
N ARG A 196 -4.37 13.95 7.64
CA ARG A 196 -5.78 14.38 7.70
C ARG A 196 -6.19 14.80 9.10
N ASP A 197 -5.79 14.04 10.11
CA ASP A 197 -6.10 14.36 11.50
C ASP A 197 -5.44 15.68 11.90
N GLN A 198 -4.18 15.89 11.51
CA GLN A 198 -3.47 17.13 11.76
C GLN A 198 -4.14 18.32 11.04
N LYS A 199 -4.52 18.17 9.77
CA LYS A 199 -5.22 19.22 9.03
C LYS A 199 -6.55 19.59 9.69
N THR A 200 -7.35 18.59 10.07
CA THR A 200 -8.64 18.79 10.74
C THR A 200 -8.46 19.51 12.08
N GLN A 201 -7.43 19.16 12.85
CA GLN A 201 -7.10 19.86 14.09
C GLN A 201 -6.72 21.33 13.86
N VAL A 202 -5.92 21.62 12.82
CA VAL A 202 -5.54 22.99 12.47
C VAL A 202 -6.76 23.80 12.04
N GLU A 203 -7.61 23.25 11.17
CA GLU A 203 -8.84 23.90 10.72
C GLU A 203 -9.79 24.19 11.89
N ARG A 204 -9.95 23.25 12.82
CA ARG A 204 -10.73 23.44 14.04
C ARG A 204 -10.17 24.55 14.94
N LYS A 205 -8.85 24.63 15.09
CA LYS A 205 -8.22 25.72 15.85
C LYS A 205 -8.41 27.07 15.16
N LEU A 206 -8.33 27.10 13.83
CA LEU A 206 -8.57 28.31 13.04
C LEU A 206 -10.03 28.77 13.17
N SER A 207 -11.00 27.86 13.04
CA SER A 207 -12.42 28.19 13.18
C SER A 207 -12.72 28.76 14.57
N GLN A 208 -12.21 28.12 15.63
CA GLN A 208 -12.34 28.62 17.01
C GLN A 208 -11.71 30.01 17.20
N ARG A 209 -10.56 30.28 16.56
CA ARG A 209 -9.93 31.62 16.59
C ARG A 209 -10.80 32.65 15.86
N MET A 210 -11.34 32.31 14.70
CA MET A 210 -12.23 33.20 13.96
C MET A 210 -13.55 33.46 14.70
N GLU A 211 -14.13 32.45 15.34
CA GLU A 211 -15.32 32.58 16.19
C GLU A 211 -15.04 33.49 17.39
N ARG A 212 -13.90 33.31 18.09
CA ARG A 212 -13.49 34.18 19.20
C ARG A 212 -13.24 35.61 18.73
N ALA A 213 -12.61 35.81 17.58
CA ALA A 213 -12.36 37.13 17.02
C ALA A 213 -13.67 37.82 16.62
N ARG A 214 -14.64 37.09 16.04
CA ARG A 214 -15.98 37.60 15.75
C ARG A 214 -16.73 37.99 17.02
N ALA A 215 -16.77 37.11 18.02
CA ALA A 215 -17.40 37.40 19.31
C ALA A 215 -16.76 38.60 20.02
N ALA A 216 -15.44 38.77 19.93
CA ALA A 216 -14.75 39.93 20.47
C ALA A 216 -15.06 41.22 19.71
N ALA A 217 -15.20 41.16 18.38
CA ALA A 217 -15.60 42.31 17.55
C ALA A 217 -17.06 42.72 17.83
N ASP A 218 -17.98 41.76 17.96
CA ASP A 218 -19.38 42.00 18.30
C ASP A 218 -19.53 42.60 19.72
N ALA A 219 -18.67 42.20 20.67
CA ALA A 219 -18.62 42.80 22.00
C ALA A 219 -18.04 44.23 22.02
N HIS A 220 -17.26 44.62 21.00
CA HIS A 220 -16.63 45.94 20.91
C HIS A 220 -17.53 47.00 20.25
N TYR A 221 -18.59 46.58 19.55
CA TYR A 221 -19.67 47.46 19.07
C TYR A 221 -20.98 47.11 19.80
N PRO A 222 -21.16 47.51 21.07
CA PRO A 222 -22.48 47.46 21.67
C PRO A 222 -23.39 48.34 20.81
N SER A 223 -24.49 47.77 20.34
CA SER A 223 -25.57 48.49 19.66
C SER A 223 -25.88 49.75 20.45
N ALA A 224 -25.70 50.91 19.80
CA ALA A 224 -26.01 52.19 20.41
C ALA A 224 -27.48 52.15 20.89
N PRO A 225 -27.78 52.59 22.13
CA PRO A 225 -29.15 52.64 22.58
C PRO A 225 -29.93 53.57 21.64
N VAL A 226 -31.00 53.04 21.07
CA VAL A 226 -31.99 53.83 20.33
C VAL A 226 -32.52 54.86 21.32
N GLY A 227 -32.08 56.12 21.16
CA GLY A 227 -32.56 57.22 21.97
C GLY A 227 -34.06 57.38 21.74
N ASP A 228 -34.83 57.18 22.80
CA ASP A 228 -36.24 57.54 22.89
C ASP A 228 -36.37 59.05 22.65
N CYS A 229 -36.74 59.45 21.43
CA CYS A 229 -37.29 60.78 21.17
C CYS A 229 -38.72 60.81 21.72
N GLY A 230 -38.85 61.11 23.02
CA GLY A 230 -40.12 61.44 23.64
C GLY A 230 -40.64 62.78 23.10
N CYS A 231 -41.65 62.71 22.23
CA CYS A 231 -42.54 63.84 21.96
C CYS A 231 -43.71 63.79 22.96
N GLN A 232 -43.74 64.76 23.88
CA GLN A 232 -44.96 65.24 24.53
C GLN A 232 -45.07 66.74 24.28
#